data_AF-A0A453HNV4-F1
#
_entry.id   AF-A0A453HNV4-F1
#
_cell.length_a   1.000
_cell.length_b   1.000
_cell.length_c   1.000
_cell.angle_alpha   90.00
_cell.angle_beta   90.00
_cell.angle_gamma   90.00
#
_symmetry.space_group_name_H-M   'P 1'
#
loop_
_entity.id
_entity.type
_entity.pdbx_description
1 polymer ?
#
loop_
_entity_poly.entity_id
_entity_poly.type
_entity_poly.pdbx_seq_one_letter_code
_entity_poly.pdbx_strand_id
1 'polypeptide(L)' 'AGGTKPATLETGAVVNVPSFVDVGDDVLIDSRTGQYMSRA' A
#
# COMPACT_ATOMS: atom_id res chain seq x y z
N ALA A 1 12.04 4.53 13.13
CA ALA A 1 12.00 3.47 12.10
C ALA A 1 10.60 3.46 11.52
N GLY A 2 10.43 3.95 10.29
CA GLY A 2 9.14 3.91 9.60
C GLY A 2 8.85 2.47 9.21
N GLY A 3 8.05 1.77 10.02
CA GLY A 3 7.57 0.44 9.68
C GLY A 3 6.62 0.51 8.49
N THR A 4 6.66 -0.51 7.64
CA THR A 4 5.54 -0.77 6.73
C THR A 4 4.54 -1.68 7.44
N LYS A 5 3.26 -1.47 7.17
CA LYS A 5 2.18 -2.34 7.59
C LYS A 5 1.60 -3.05 6.37
N PRO A 6 1.19 -4.32 6.47
CA PRO A 6 0.44 -4.97 5.40
C PRO A 6 -0.94 -4.33 5.28
N ALA A 7 -1.33 -3.99 4.05
CA ALA A 7 -2.66 -3.51 3.69
C ALA A 7 -3.23 -4.41 2.60
N THR A 8 -4.52 -4.71 2.70
CA THR A 8 -5.26 -5.43 1.67
C THR A 8 -5.94 -4.41 0.78
N LEU A 9 -5.67 -4.46 -0.52
CA LEU A 9 -6.31 -3.60 -1.51
C LEU A 9 -7.73 -4.11 -1.81
N GLU A 10 -8.55 -3.26 -2.41
CA GLU A 10 -9.90 -3.62 -2.88
C GLU A 10 -9.90 -4.80 -3.86
N THR A 11 -8.78 -5.01 -4.57
CA THR A 11 -8.56 -6.13 -5.49
C THR A 11 -8.27 -7.45 -4.76
N GLY A 12 -8.09 -7.44 -3.44
CA GLY A 12 -7.69 -8.58 -2.62
C GLY A 12 -6.18 -8.82 -2.54
N ALA A 13 -5.36 -8.00 -3.22
CA ALA A 13 -3.91 -8.08 -3.12
C ALA A 13 -3.41 -7.53 -1.77
N VAL A 14 -2.46 -8.24 -1.14
CA VAL A 14 -1.83 -7.80 0.12
C VAL A 14 -0.48 -7.17 -0.19
N VAL A 15 -0.32 -5.89 0.15
CA VAL A 15 0.89 -5.10 -0.11
C VAL A 15 1.39 -4.41 1.15
N ASN A 16 2.68 -4.11 1.22
CA ASN A 16 3.26 -3.40 2.35
C ASN A 16 3.19 -1.89 2.10
N VAL A 17 2.39 -1.18 2.90
CA VAL A 17 2.24 0.28 2.84
C VAL A 17 2.90 0.94 4.04
N PRO A 18 3.35 2.20 3.93
CA PRO A 18 3.82 2.96 5.09
C PRO A 18 2.75 3.09 6.19
N SER A 19 3.17 3.15 7.46
CA SER A 19 2.24 3.25 8.59
C SER A 19 1.29 4.46 8.57
N PHE A 20 1.60 5.51 7.81
CA PHE A 20 0.79 6.72 7.68
C PHE A 20 -0.35 6.62 6.65
N VAL A 21 -0.42 5.54 5.87
CA VAL A 21 -1.49 5.32 4.89
C VAL A 21 -2.74 4.82 5.62
N ASP A 22 -3.87 5.49 5.45
CA ASP A 22 -5.13 5.10 6.07
C ASP A 22 -6.06 4.35 5.11
N VAL A 23 -7.08 3.68 5.67
CA VAL A 23 -8.07 2.95 4.86
C VAL A 23 -8.96 3.95 4.14
N GLY A 24 -8.99 3.86 2.80
CA GLY A 24 -9.68 4.81 1.94
C GLY A 24 -8.76 5.81 1.24
N ASP A 25 -7.47 5.83 1.57
CA ASP A 25 -6.47 6.57 0.81
C ASP A 25 -6.16 5.86 -0.52
N ASP A 26 -6.13 6.63 -1.61
CA ASP A 26 -5.67 6.14 -2.89
C ASP A 26 -4.14 6.04 -2.90
N VAL A 27 -3.65 4.84 -3.20
CA VAL A 27 -2.23 4.53 -3.26
C VAL A 27 -1.85 3.97 -4.62
N LEU A 28 -0.75 4.49 -5.17
CA LEU A 28 -0.16 3.96 -6.38
C LEU A 28 0.74 2.78 -6.01
N ILE A 29 0.38 1.61 -6.53
CA ILE A 29 1.11 0.36 -6.36
C ILE A 29 1.61 -0.15 -7.71
N ASP A 30 2.82 -0.71 -7.70
CA ASP A 30 3.34 -1.45 -8.84
C ASP A 30 2.66 -2.82 -8.89
N SER A 31 1.83 -3.05 -9.91
CA SER A 31 1.08 -4.31 -10.09
C SER A 31 1.94 -5.51 -10.50
N ARG A 32 3.19 -5.28 -10.93
CA ARG A 32 4.14 -6.34 -11.31
C ARG A 32 4.93 -6.84 -10.11
N THR A 33 5.29 -5.93 -9.19
CA THR A 33 6.10 -6.25 -8.02
C THR A 33 5.31 -6.26 -6.70
N GLY A 34 4.09 -5.70 -6.68
CA GLY A 34 3.26 -5.54 -5.48
C GLY A 34 3.81 -4.49 -4.51
N GLN A 35 4.71 -3.62 -4.97
CA GLN A 35 5.34 -2.61 -4.11
C GLN A 35 4.58 -1.29 -4.14
N TYR A 36 4.45 -0.67 -2.96
CA TYR A 36 3.96 0.70 -2.83
C TYR A 36 4.93 1.67 -3.52
N MET A 37 4.40 2.53 -4.40
CA MET A 37 5.18 3.56 -5.08
C MET A 37 4.95 4.93 -4.45
N SER A 38 3.70 5.37 -4.33
CA SER A 38 3.35 6.73 -3.92
C SER A 38 1.91 6.82 -3.41
N ARG A 39 1.60 7.87 -2.65
CA ARG A 39 0.20 8.27 -2.39
C ARG A 39 -0.28 9.12 -3.57
N ALA A 40 -1.50 8.90 -4.03
CA ALA A 40 -2.14 9.79 -5.00
C ALA A 40 -2.60 11.10 -4.32
#